data_AF-A0A971P5U3-F1
#
_entry.id   AF-A0A971P5U3-F1
#
_cell.length_a   1.000
_cell.length_b   1.000
_cell.length_c   1.000
_cell.angle_alpha   90.00
_cell.angle_beta   90.00
_cell.angle_gamma   90.00
#
_symmetry.space_group_name_H-M   'P 1'
#
loop_
_entity.id
_entity.type
_entity.pdbx_description
1 polymer ?
#
loop_
_entity_poly.entity_id
_entity_poly.type
_entity_poly.pdbx_seq_one_letter_code
_entity_poly.pdbx_strand_id
1 'polypeptide(L)' 'MEKWCQEEIDALVKLYENNDIPSDSLIKDKIALSRFSASFNDEFKNKPRTEKEIAGKLLGLRKSGRLPRLRR' A
#
# COMPACT_ATOMS: atom_id res chain seq x y z
N MET A 1 -13.12 -7.33 -10.84
CA MET A 1 -12.24 -6.57 -9.92
C MET A 1 -12.72 -6.85 -8.51
N GLU A 2 -11.96 -7.60 -7.71
CA GLU A 2 -12.29 -7.78 -6.30
C GLU A 2 -12.35 -6.43 -5.60
N LYS A 3 -13.42 -6.19 -4.85
CA LYS A 3 -13.58 -4.98 -4.05
C LYS A 3 -12.62 -5.08 -2.87
N TRP A 4 -11.77 -4.06 -2.73
CA TRP A 4 -11.00 -3.85 -1.50
C TRP A 4 -11.96 -3.51 -0.36
N CYS A 5 -11.88 -4.25 0.73
CA CYS A 5 -12.58 -3.93 1.96
C CYS A 5 -11.99 -2.67 2.61
N GLN A 6 -12.80 -1.99 3.43
CA GLN A 6 -12.33 -0.81 4.16
C GLN A 6 -11.20 -1.18 5.13
N GLU A 7 -11.24 -2.36 5.75
CA GLU A 7 -10.15 -2.88 6.59
C GLU A 7 -8.83 -3.06 5.83
N GLU A 8 -8.86 -3.62 4.61
CA GLU A 8 -7.67 -3.74 3.75
C GLU A 8 -7.10 -2.34 3.41
N ILE A 9 -7.98 -1.35 3.19
CA ILE A 9 -7.56 0.02 2.88
C ILE A 9 -6.92 0.67 4.11
N ASP A 10 -7.55 0.58 5.27
CA ASP A 10 -7.05 1.16 6.52
C ASP A 10 -5.69 0.55 6.92
N ALA A 11 -5.56 -0.78 6.85
CA ALA A 11 -4.30 -1.45 7.11
C ALA A 11 -3.20 -1.03 6.13
N LEU A 12 -3.53 -0.88 4.84
CA LEU A 12 -2.59 -0.45 3.82
C LEU A 12 -2.14 1.01 4.02
N VAL A 13 -3.05 1.90 4.44
CA VAL A 13 -2.69 3.29 4.80
C VAL A 13 -1.80 3.31 6.04
N LYS A 14 -2.15 2.55 7.07
CA LYS A 14 -1.35 2.46 8.31
C LYS A 14 0.04 1.89 8.05
N LEU A 15 0.15 0.86 7.22
CA LEU A 15 1.43 0.28 6.80
C LEU A 15 2.25 1.31 6.02
N TYR A 16 1.61 2.11 5.17
CA TYR A 16 2.25 3.21 4.43
C TYR A 16 2.77 4.30 5.37
N GLU A 17 1.98 4.72 6.36
CA GLU A 17 2.41 5.68 7.38
C GLU A 17 3.60 5.15 8.19
N ASN A 18 3.56 3.88 8.61
CA ASN A 18 4.65 3.25 9.36
C ASN A 18 5.95 3.13 8.57
N ASN A 19 5.89 2.95 7.25
CA ASN A 19 7.09 2.85 6.43
C ASN A 19 7.76 4.21 6.21
N ASP A 20 7.04 5.34 6.38
CA ASP A 20 7.53 6.70 6.12
C ASP A 20 8.19 6.87 4.73
N ILE A 21 7.76 6.08 3.74
CA ILE A 21 8.26 6.13 2.36
C ILE A 21 7.19 6.76 1.47
N PRO A 22 7.51 7.83 0.71
CA PRO A 22 6.59 8.41 -0.25
C PRO A 22 6.11 7.38 -1.27
N SER A 23 4.84 7.42 -1.64
CA SER A 23 4.25 6.47 -2.60
C SER A 23 5.03 6.38 -3.92
N ASP A 24 5.59 7.50 -4.42
CA ASP A 24 6.43 7.47 -5.63
C ASP A 24 7.71 6.67 -5.44
N SER A 25 8.36 6.82 -4.29
CA SER A 25 9.58 6.08 -3.94
C SER A 25 9.25 4.61 -3.71
N LEU A 26 8.13 4.31 -3.04
CA LEU A 26 7.68 2.94 -2.79
C LEU A 26 7.40 2.21 -4.10
N ILE A 27 6.79 2.88 -5.08
CA ILE A 27 6.46 2.27 -6.38
C ILE A 27 7.69 2.20 -7.30
N LYS A 28 8.62 3.15 -7.21
CA LYS A 28 9.89 3.12 -7.97
C LYS A 28 10.84 2.05 -7.46
N ASP A 29 10.89 1.84 -6.15
CA ASP A 29 11.80 0.90 -5.52
C ASP A 29 11.17 -0.48 -5.43
N LYS A 30 11.66 -1.39 -6.27
CA LYS A 30 11.14 -2.76 -6.37
C LYS A 30 11.34 -3.54 -5.07
N ILE A 31 12.41 -3.26 -4.32
CA ILE A 31 12.70 -3.93 -3.04
C ILE A 31 11.76 -3.41 -1.96
N ALA A 32 11.54 -2.10 -1.90
CA ALA A 32 10.59 -1.49 -0.96
C ALA A 32 9.16 -1.98 -1.22
N LEU A 33 8.72 -2.01 -2.49
CA LEU A 33 7.40 -2.51 -2.85
C LEU A 33 7.21 -3.99 -2.49
N SER A 34 8.24 -4.82 -2.71
CA SER A 34 8.19 -6.24 -2.40
C SER A 34 8.10 -6.48 -0.89
N ARG A 35 8.90 -5.75 -0.09
CA ARG A 35 8.80 -5.77 1.39
C ARG A 35 7.44 -5.31 1.87
N PHE A 36 6.93 -4.22 1.29
CA PHE A 36 5.61 -3.69 1.63
C PHE A 36 4.50 -4.69 1.31
N SER A 37 4.55 -5.32 0.14
CA SER A 37 3.63 -6.38 -0.26
C SER A 37 3.72 -7.58 0.66
N ALA A 38 4.92 -7.97 1.09
CA ALA A 38 5.12 -9.06 2.03
C ALA A 38 4.51 -8.74 3.41
N SER A 39 4.75 -7.54 3.94
CA SER A 39 4.16 -7.11 5.21
C SER A 39 2.63 -7.06 5.14
N PHE A 40 2.06 -6.53 4.05
CA PHE A 40 0.61 -6.53 3.85
C PHE A 40 0.03 -7.96 3.76
N ASN A 41 0.69 -8.84 3.00
CA ASN A 41 0.26 -10.23 2.85
C ASN A 41 0.44 -11.05 4.13
N ASP A 42 1.36 -10.67 5.02
CA ASP A 42 1.48 -11.29 6.35
C ASP A 42 0.29 -10.93 7.25
N GLU A 43 -0.26 -9.72 7.12
CA GLU A 43 -1.48 -9.30 7.82
C GLU A 43 -2.74 -9.94 7.19
N PHE A 44 -2.77 -10.07 5.87
CA PHE A 44 -3.89 -10.63 5.10
C PHE A 44 -3.55 -11.96 4.41
N LYS A 45 -3.05 -12.95 5.16
CA LYS A 45 -2.65 -14.28 4.64
C LYS A 45 -3.75 -15.01 3.84
N ASN A 46 -5.01 -14.72 4.16
CA ASN A 46 -6.17 -15.31 3.49
C ASN A 46 -6.47 -14.70 2.11
N LYS A 47 -5.96 -13.50 1.82
CA LYS A 47 -6.17 -12.78 0.55
C LYS A 47 -4.89 -12.05 0.14
N PRO A 48 -3.84 -12.78 -0.26
CA PRO A 48 -2.60 -12.15 -0.68
C PRO A 48 -2.86 -11.28 -1.92
N ARG A 49 -2.38 -10.03 -1.87
CA ARG A 49 -2.41 -9.10 -2.99
C ARG A 49 -1.05 -9.09 -3.68
N THR A 50 -1.08 -8.90 -4.99
CA THR A 50 0.14 -8.73 -5.78
C THR A 50 0.69 -7.33 -5.63
N GLU A 51 2.01 -7.18 -5.80
CA GLU A 51 2.70 -5.88 -5.80
C GLU A 51 2.03 -4.85 -6.74
N LYS A 52 1.54 -5.32 -7.91
CA LYS A 52 0.83 -4.47 -8.88
C LYS A 52 -0.51 -3.97 -8.36
N GLU A 53 -1.28 -4.82 -7.69
CA GLU A 53 -2.56 -4.42 -7.09
C GLU A 53 -2.34 -3.40 -5.97
N ILE A 54 -1.35 -3.64 -5.12
CA ILE A 54 -0.98 -2.75 -4.02
C ILE A 54 -0.51 -1.40 -4.56
N ALA A 55 0.40 -1.39 -5.53
CA ALA A 55 0.89 -0.17 -6.16
C ALA A 55 -0.25 0.62 -6.83
N GLY A 56 -1.12 -0.08 -7.58
CA GLY A 56 -2.31 0.53 -8.19
C GLY A 56 -3.27 1.12 -7.15
N LYS A 57 -3.46 0.41 -6.03
CA LYS A 57 -4.31 0.88 -4.94
C LYS A 57 -3.73 2.09 -4.21
N LEU A 58 -2.44 2.07 -3.91
CA LEU A 58 -1.71 3.21 -3.33
C LEU A 58 -1.83 4.46 -4.21
N LEU A 59 -1.64 4.32 -5.52
CA LEU A 59 -1.83 5.42 -6.48
C LEU A 59 -3.27 5.95 -6.45
N GLY A 60 -4.26 5.05 -6.40
CA GLY A 60 -5.66 5.42 -6.27
C GLY A 60 -5.94 6.22 -5.00
N LEU A 61 -5.48 5.71 -3.85
CA LEU A 61 -5.66 6.36 -2.54
C LEU A 61 -4.96 7.72 -2.47
N ARG A 62 -3.78 7.84 -3.08
CA ARG A 62 -3.06 9.12 -3.21
C ARG A 62 -3.87 10.12 -4.05
N LYS A 63 -4.38 9.69 -5.21
CA LYS A 63 -5.21 10.55 -6.07
C LYS A 63 -6.50 10.97 -5.39
N SER A 64 -7.09 10.10 -4.57
CA SER A 64 -8.28 10.40 -3.77
C SER A 64 -7.99 11.22 -2.51
N GLY A 65 -6.73 11.55 -2.20
CA GLY A 65 -6.36 12.30 -1.00
C GLY A 65 -6.52 11.54 0.32
N ARG A 66 -6.78 10.22 0.27
CA ARG A 66 -6.86 9.35 1.46
C ARG A 66 -5.48 8.93 1.97
N LEU A 67 -4.46 8.99 1.11
CA LEU A 67 -3.08 8.75 1.54
C LEU A 67 -2.51 10.03 2.15
N PRO A 68 -2.06 10.01 3.42
CA PRO A 68 -1.45 11.19 4.02
C PRO A 68 -0.20 11.58 3.24
N ARG A 69 -0.05 12.89 2.98
CA ARG A 69 1.17 13.43 2.38
C ARG A 69 2.26 13.39 3.44
N LEU A 70 3.17 12.43 3.30
CA LEU A 70 4.44 12.42 4.03
C LEU A 70 5.25 13.65 3.58
N ARG A 71 5.25 14.69 4.42
CA ARG A 71 6.09 15.88 4.25
C ARG A 71 7.42 15.58 4.94
N ARG A 72 8.45 15.28 4.17
CA ARG A 72 9.84 15.49 4.60
C ARG A 72 10.31 16.84 4.07
#